data_AF-A0A9W3BJB3-F1
#
_entry.id   AF-A0A9W3BJB3-F1
#
_cell.length_a   1.000
_cell.length_b   1.000
_cell.length_c   1.000
_cell.angle_alpha   90.00
_cell.angle_beta   90.00
_cell.angle_gamma   90.00
#
_symmetry.space_group_name_H-M   'P 1'
#
loop_
_entity.id
_entity.type
_entity.pdbx_description
1 polymer ?
#
loop_
_entity_poly.entity_id
_entity_poly.type
_entity_poly.pdbx_seq_one_letter_code
_entity_poly.pdbx_strand_id
1 'polypeptide(L)'
;MISTVQKHLICLFIWASLMFSAHAFIEGLYCGTENCYEVLNVARDATKGEITKAYRKLAKKWHPDMHRKQDDKDSASEMFLKIANAYEILRDEEQRNDYDYMLDNPDEYYSIYYRYYKRRVTPKVDVRLVIAVSITVISIVQYFSHWNNYTTAINYLCKDQKYRIRAMDIARSEGLLNNKKKNKTKTKEELKEEEEATVRKIIEEKMDIRGGYQKPKVTDVLWIQLVLLPYHIAMYIVWWVRWVWKFNVQHEEYGKEEQLYLIRKNLGISQSQFDMIEEHEIDDYLHKKLWIKDLFKDWKAKKEEETKSKLAESARYKMYRRYVKKGGAGQMSFGPE
;
A
#
# COMPACT_ATOMS: atom_id res chain seq x y z
N MET A 1 21.66 64.76 42.37
CA MET A 1 20.50 63.99 42.88
C MET A 1 19.30 64.32 42.02
N ILE A 2 18.89 63.39 41.16
CA ILE A 2 17.65 63.51 40.37
C ILE A 2 16.47 63.48 41.36
N SER A 3 15.58 64.49 41.30
CA SER A 3 14.46 64.60 42.26
C SER A 3 13.53 63.40 42.14
N THR A 4 12.86 63.04 43.24
CA THR A 4 11.88 61.95 43.31
C THR A 4 10.79 62.06 42.25
N VAL A 5 10.42 63.29 41.85
CA VAL A 5 9.44 63.59 40.79
C VAL A 5 9.94 63.16 39.41
N GLN A 6 11.23 63.40 39.10
CA GLN A 6 11.82 62.96 37.83
C GLN A 6 11.90 61.43 37.72
N LYS A 7 12.16 60.73 38.82
CA LYS A 7 12.18 59.26 38.83
C LYS A 7 10.79 58.66 38.56
N HIS A 8 9.73 59.24 39.13
CA HIS A 8 8.36 58.79 38.86
C HIS A 8 7.90 59.09 37.43
N LEU A 9 8.28 60.25 36.86
CA LEU A 9 8.01 60.57 35.46
C LEU A 9 8.72 59.64 34.49
N ILE A 10 9.98 59.30 34.76
CA ILE A 10 10.75 58.34 33.95
C ILE A 10 10.15 56.93 34.08
N CYS A 11 9.76 56.49 35.28
CA CYS A 11 9.08 55.20 35.45
C CYS A 11 7.73 55.15 34.75
N LEU A 12 6.92 56.22 34.78
CA LEU A 12 5.65 56.29 34.04
C LEU A 12 5.86 56.26 32.52
N PHE A 13 6.91 56.91 32.01
CA PHE A 13 7.27 56.87 30.59
C PHE A 13 7.75 55.47 30.17
N ILE A 14 8.54 54.80 31.01
CA ILE A 14 9.00 53.42 30.76
C ILE A 14 7.80 52.45 30.82
N TRP A 15 6.89 52.62 31.77
CA TRP A 15 5.67 51.80 31.90
C TRP A 15 4.68 52.05 30.76
N ALA A 16 4.54 53.29 30.29
CA ALA A 16 3.74 53.64 29.11
C ALA A 16 4.38 53.11 27.81
N SER A 17 5.72 53.09 27.70
CA SER A 17 6.42 52.50 26.56
C SER A 17 6.35 50.98 26.52
N LEU A 18 6.12 50.32 27.67
CA LEU A 18 5.87 48.89 27.79
C LEU A 18 4.40 48.48 27.50
N MET A 19 3.51 49.45 27.32
CA MET A 19 2.07 49.22 27.08
C MET A 19 1.65 49.33 25.60
N PHE A 20 2.59 49.49 24.66
CA PHE A 20 2.26 49.51 23.24
C PHE A 20 3.11 48.49 22.48
N SER A 21 2.60 47.27 22.42
CA SER A 21 2.35 46.61 21.14
C SER A 21 1.77 45.21 21.34
N ALA A 22 0.44 45.13 21.29
CA ALA A 22 -0.25 43.88 20.98
C ALA A 22 -0.01 43.56 19.50
N HIS A 23 1.13 42.94 19.17
CA HIS A 23 1.35 42.38 17.84
C HIS A 23 0.56 41.07 17.73
N ALA A 24 -0.73 41.18 17.45
CA ALA A 24 -1.63 40.07 17.13
C ALA A 24 -1.35 39.42 15.76
N PHE A 25 -0.24 39.79 15.10
CA PHE A 25 0.12 39.33 13.77
C PHE A 25 1.17 38.23 13.82
N ILE A 26 0.94 37.17 13.05
CA ILE A 26 1.81 36.00 12.99
C ILE A 26 2.76 36.14 11.79
N GLU A 27 4.06 36.22 12.06
CA GLU A 27 5.08 36.26 11.01
C GLU A 27 4.97 35.02 10.09
N GLY A 28 4.91 35.24 8.78
CA GLY A 28 4.74 34.19 7.77
C GLY A 28 3.29 33.81 7.43
N LEU A 29 2.29 34.40 8.11
CA LEU A 29 0.87 34.21 7.81
C LEU A 29 0.28 35.43 7.11
N TYR A 30 -0.54 35.22 6.08
CA TYR A 30 -1.21 36.32 5.34
C TYR A 30 -0.23 37.42 4.89
N CYS A 31 -0.33 38.63 5.44
CA CYS A 31 0.57 39.77 5.17
C CYS A 31 1.73 39.91 6.16
N GLY A 32 1.99 38.88 6.97
CA GLY A 32 3.05 38.86 7.97
C GLY A 32 2.73 39.78 9.15
N THR A 33 3.59 40.74 9.42
CA THR A 33 3.49 41.68 10.55
C THR A 33 2.63 42.92 10.26
N GLU A 34 2.16 43.09 9.02
CA GLU A 34 1.36 44.23 8.57
C GLU A 34 -0.09 43.83 8.29
N ASN A 35 -1.02 44.77 8.45
CA ASN A 35 -2.41 44.55 8.10
C ASN A 35 -2.63 44.64 6.58
N CYS A 36 -3.23 43.63 5.96
CA CYS A 36 -3.47 43.58 4.51
C CYS A 36 -4.33 44.77 4.01
N TYR A 37 -5.26 45.26 4.82
CA TYR A 37 -6.08 46.44 4.50
C TYR A 37 -5.23 47.72 4.47
N GLU A 38 -4.29 47.85 5.40
CA GLU A 38 -3.36 48.98 5.48
C GLU A 38 -2.34 48.96 4.34
N VAL A 39 -1.82 47.78 3.98
CA VAL A 39 -0.91 47.59 2.82
C VAL A 39 -1.55 48.08 1.52
N LEU A 40 -2.85 47.82 1.32
CA LEU A 40 -3.60 48.31 0.16
C LEU A 40 -4.20 49.71 0.35
N ASN A 41 -4.08 50.28 1.55
CA ASN A 41 -4.66 51.57 1.93
C ASN A 41 -6.18 51.65 1.65
N VAL A 42 -6.89 50.62 2.10
CA VAL A 42 -8.36 50.49 1.98
C VAL A 42 -8.96 50.20 3.36
N ALA A 43 -10.22 50.56 3.55
CA ALA A 43 -10.93 50.27 4.79
C ALA A 43 -11.35 48.78 4.84
N ARG A 44 -11.60 48.26 6.06
CA ARG A 44 -12.02 46.86 6.27
C ARG A 44 -13.37 46.54 5.63
N ASP A 45 -14.23 47.53 5.43
CA ASP A 45 -15.52 47.44 4.75
C ASP A 45 -15.43 47.66 3.23
N ALA A 46 -14.23 47.88 2.68
CA ALA A 46 -14.04 48.15 1.27
C ALA A 46 -14.60 47.03 0.37
N THR A 47 -15.26 47.44 -0.70
CA THR A 47 -15.82 46.52 -1.70
C THR A 47 -14.71 45.87 -2.53
N LYS A 48 -15.01 44.72 -3.16
CA LYS A 48 -14.08 44.08 -4.11
C LYS A 48 -13.58 45.05 -5.19
N GLY A 49 -14.47 45.92 -5.68
CA GLY A 49 -14.12 46.93 -6.69
C GLY A 49 -13.09 47.94 -6.19
N GLU A 50 -13.22 48.41 -4.95
CA GLU A 50 -12.27 49.34 -4.32
C GLU A 50 -10.92 48.68 -4.05
N ILE A 51 -10.93 47.44 -3.56
CA ILE A 51 -9.71 46.65 -3.34
C ILE A 51 -8.94 46.45 -4.65
N THR A 52 -9.62 46.05 -5.73
CA THR A 52 -8.99 45.90 -7.06
C THR A 52 -8.46 47.23 -7.60
N LYS A 53 -9.18 48.34 -7.38
CA LYS A 53 -8.76 49.68 -7.81
C LYS A 53 -7.52 50.15 -7.06
N ALA A 54 -7.48 49.96 -5.75
CA ALA A 54 -6.35 50.30 -4.90
C ALA A 54 -5.11 49.48 -5.27
N TYR A 55 -5.26 48.17 -5.44
CA TYR A 55 -4.20 47.29 -5.93
C TYR A 55 -3.61 47.78 -7.25
N ARG A 56 -4.43 48.05 -8.28
CA ARG A 56 -3.95 48.52 -9.59
C ARG A 56 -3.15 49.82 -9.48
N LYS A 57 -3.58 50.75 -8.61
CA LYS A 57 -2.90 52.02 -8.39
C LYS A 57 -1.53 51.82 -7.72
N LEU A 58 -1.48 50.98 -6.69
CA LEU A 58 -0.26 50.69 -5.93
C LEU A 58 0.72 49.81 -6.72
N ALA A 59 0.23 48.80 -7.42
CA ALA A 59 1.01 47.93 -8.30
C ALA A 59 1.72 48.72 -9.40
N LYS A 60 1.03 49.69 -10.03
CA LYS A 60 1.65 50.59 -11.02
C LYS A 60 2.69 51.52 -10.38
N LYS A 61 2.50 51.94 -9.14
CA LYS A 61 3.42 52.84 -8.44
C LYS A 61 4.72 52.13 -8.05
N TRP A 62 4.62 50.88 -7.58
CA TRP A 62 5.73 50.09 -7.05
C TRP A 62 6.24 49.03 -8.05
N HIS A 63 5.85 49.11 -9.32
CA HIS A 63 6.38 48.21 -10.34
C HIS A 63 7.88 48.46 -10.52
N PRO A 64 8.76 47.44 -10.50
CA PRO A 64 10.20 47.63 -10.57
C PRO A 64 10.65 48.40 -11.82
N ASP A 65 9.95 48.27 -12.95
CA ASP A 65 10.24 49.02 -14.18
C ASP A 65 10.03 50.55 -14.06
N MET A 66 9.29 51.00 -13.05
CA MET A 66 9.07 52.43 -12.80
C MET A 66 10.24 53.07 -12.02
N HIS A 67 11.16 52.25 -11.50
CA HIS A 67 12.30 52.67 -10.70
C HIS A 67 13.61 52.45 -11.47
N ARG A 68 14.50 53.44 -11.44
CA ARG A 68 15.74 53.44 -12.27
C ARG A 68 16.97 52.96 -11.52
N LYS A 69 17.11 53.26 -10.23
CA LYS A 69 18.24 52.84 -9.40
C LYS A 69 18.03 51.43 -8.86
N GLN A 70 19.11 50.69 -8.64
CA GLN A 70 19.02 49.30 -8.17
C GLN A 70 18.38 49.21 -6.77
N ASP A 71 18.83 50.02 -5.81
CA ASP A 71 18.25 50.05 -4.46
C ASP A 71 16.74 50.41 -4.47
N ASP A 72 16.33 51.31 -5.37
CA ASP A 72 14.93 51.69 -5.54
C ASP A 72 14.11 50.55 -6.18
N LYS A 73 14.73 49.72 -7.04
CA LYS A 73 14.08 48.56 -7.65
C LYS A 73 13.88 47.44 -6.64
N ASP A 74 14.86 47.20 -5.78
CA ASP A 74 14.80 46.15 -4.77
C ASP A 74 13.72 46.47 -3.73
N SER A 75 13.71 47.70 -3.22
CA SER A 75 12.64 48.18 -2.32
C SER A 75 11.26 48.19 -2.97
N ALA A 76 11.16 48.56 -4.26
CA ALA A 76 9.91 48.49 -5.00
C ALA A 76 9.41 47.05 -5.20
N SER A 77 10.33 46.11 -5.45
CA SER A 77 10.01 44.68 -5.58
C SER A 77 9.45 44.10 -4.28
N GLU A 78 10.05 44.42 -3.13
CA GLU A 78 9.55 44.00 -1.82
C GLU A 78 8.16 44.55 -1.53
N MET A 79 7.95 45.85 -1.77
CA MET A 79 6.64 46.48 -1.59
C MET A 79 5.61 45.92 -2.57
N PHE A 80 6.00 45.65 -3.81
CA PHE A 80 5.13 45.03 -4.81
C PHE A 80 4.67 43.63 -4.37
N LEU A 81 5.58 42.81 -3.81
CA LEU A 81 5.24 41.49 -3.29
C LEU A 81 4.25 41.59 -2.12
N LYS A 82 4.46 42.52 -1.19
CA LYS A 82 3.51 42.77 -0.08
C LYS A 82 2.13 43.18 -0.60
N ILE A 83 2.08 44.10 -1.56
CA ILE A 83 0.83 44.57 -2.20
C ILE A 83 0.12 43.43 -2.93
N ALA A 84 0.86 42.58 -3.65
CA ALA A 84 0.32 41.42 -4.33
C ALA A 84 -0.29 40.40 -3.35
N ASN A 85 0.44 40.05 -2.29
CA ASN A 85 -0.05 39.14 -1.24
C ASN A 85 -1.31 39.69 -0.57
N ALA A 86 -1.32 40.96 -0.17
CA ALA A 86 -2.50 41.60 0.42
C ALA A 86 -3.72 41.57 -0.50
N TYR A 87 -3.51 41.79 -1.80
CA TYR A 87 -4.58 41.70 -2.79
C TYR A 87 -5.10 40.27 -2.97
N GLU A 88 -4.23 39.26 -3.01
CA GLU A 88 -4.64 37.86 -3.13
C GLU A 88 -5.54 37.43 -1.97
N ILE A 89 -5.18 37.82 -0.75
CA ILE A 89 -5.93 37.50 0.47
C ILE A 89 -7.29 38.21 0.49
N LEU A 90 -7.32 39.51 0.18
CA LEU A 90 -8.52 40.33 0.29
C LEU A 90 -9.49 40.21 -0.90
N ARG A 91 -9.02 39.71 -2.05
CA ARG A 91 -9.85 39.53 -3.26
C ARG A 91 -10.79 38.33 -3.16
N ASP A 92 -10.31 37.24 -2.57
CA ASP A 92 -11.07 36.01 -2.37
C ASP A 92 -11.93 36.15 -1.10
N GLU A 93 -13.26 36.01 -1.22
CA GLU A 93 -14.19 36.23 -0.10
C GLU A 93 -13.92 35.28 1.06
N GLU A 94 -13.58 34.03 0.77
CA GLU A 94 -13.34 33.08 1.85
C GLU A 94 -12.00 33.34 2.54
N GLN A 95 -10.97 33.76 1.79
CA GLN A 95 -9.67 34.15 2.38
C GLN A 95 -9.77 35.43 3.18
N ARG A 96 -10.55 36.39 2.69
CA ARG A 96 -10.86 37.61 3.43
C ARG A 96 -11.61 37.30 4.72
N ASN A 97 -12.59 36.39 4.68
CA ASN A 97 -13.32 35.98 5.88
C ASN A 97 -12.40 35.28 6.89
N ASP A 98 -11.51 34.39 6.46
CA ASP A 98 -10.53 33.77 7.37
C ASP A 98 -9.51 34.79 7.92
N TYR A 99 -9.12 35.77 7.12
CA TYR A 99 -8.26 36.87 7.55
C TYR A 99 -8.96 37.78 8.57
N ASP A 100 -10.22 38.14 8.30
CA ASP A 100 -11.08 38.90 9.21
C ASP A 100 -11.31 38.13 10.52
N TYR A 101 -11.51 36.81 10.45
CA TYR A 101 -11.61 35.95 11.63
C TYR A 101 -10.33 35.97 12.47
N MET A 102 -9.15 35.95 11.83
CA MET A 102 -7.86 36.08 12.54
C MET A 102 -7.75 37.45 13.23
N LEU A 103 -8.15 38.53 12.56
CA LEU A 103 -8.12 39.87 13.15
C LEU A 103 -9.04 39.99 14.37
N ASP A 104 -10.20 39.33 14.33
CA ASP A 104 -11.18 39.36 15.43
C ASP A 104 -10.85 38.39 16.58
N ASN A 105 -10.10 37.31 16.30
CA ASN A 105 -9.82 36.22 17.26
C ASN A 105 -8.32 35.88 17.34
N PRO A 106 -7.46 36.83 17.77
CA PRO A 106 -6.01 36.63 17.75
C PRO A 106 -5.50 35.52 18.69
N ASP A 107 -6.29 35.15 19.71
CA ASP A 107 -5.93 34.10 20.66
C ASP A 107 -6.02 32.67 20.07
N GLU A 108 -6.74 32.48 18.95
CA GLU A 108 -6.94 31.16 18.33
C GLU A 108 -5.84 30.75 17.34
N TYR A 109 -4.57 30.92 17.72
CA TYR A 109 -3.41 30.66 16.86
C TYR A 109 -3.49 29.36 16.04
N TYR A 110 -3.77 28.22 16.69
CA TYR A 110 -3.80 26.92 16.03
C TYR A 110 -4.94 26.77 15.02
N SER A 111 -6.12 27.34 15.29
CA SER A 111 -7.27 27.22 14.41
C SER A 111 -7.03 28.01 13.12
N ILE A 112 -6.49 29.22 13.27
CA ILE A 112 -6.13 30.15 12.20
C ILE A 112 -5.01 29.54 11.33
N TYR A 113 -3.95 29.04 11.97
CA TYR A 113 -2.86 28.35 11.28
C TYR A 113 -3.40 27.16 10.46
N TYR A 114 -4.24 26.33 11.06
CA TYR A 114 -4.85 25.19 10.35
C TYR A 114 -5.68 25.63 9.14
N ARG A 115 -6.53 26.67 9.26
CA ARG A 115 -7.34 27.19 8.14
C ARG A 115 -6.48 27.70 7.00
N TYR A 116 -5.46 28.50 7.30
CA TYR A 116 -4.52 29.03 6.30
C TYR A 116 -3.79 27.92 5.53
N TYR A 117 -3.20 26.97 6.25
CA TYR A 117 -2.47 25.86 5.61
C TYR A 117 -3.40 24.94 4.85
N LYS A 118 -4.55 24.57 5.43
CA LYS A 118 -5.54 23.73 4.77
C LYS A 118 -5.87 24.27 3.38
N ARG A 119 -6.21 25.56 3.24
CA ARG A 119 -6.55 26.13 1.92
C ARG A 119 -5.41 26.07 0.91
N ARG A 120 -4.16 26.27 1.34
CA ARG A 120 -2.98 26.22 0.44
C ARG A 120 -2.58 24.79 0.05
N VAL A 121 -2.71 23.83 0.96
CA VAL A 121 -2.17 22.47 0.78
C VAL A 121 -3.22 21.43 0.41
N THR A 122 -4.51 21.64 0.71
CA THR A 122 -5.52 20.62 0.39
C THR A 122 -5.66 20.47 -1.11
N PRO A 123 -5.49 19.25 -1.65
CA PRO A 123 -5.73 19.02 -3.06
C PRO A 123 -7.20 19.32 -3.36
N LYS A 124 -7.45 19.98 -4.50
CA LYS A 124 -8.82 20.29 -4.96
C LYS A 124 -9.63 19.04 -5.34
N VAL A 125 -8.98 17.87 -5.41
CA VAL A 125 -9.60 16.59 -5.73
C VAL A 125 -9.79 15.77 -4.46
N ASP A 126 -10.94 15.12 -4.36
CA ASP A 126 -11.23 14.23 -3.25
C ASP A 126 -10.26 13.03 -3.26
N VAL A 127 -9.47 12.92 -2.20
CA VAL A 127 -8.48 11.84 -2.03
C VAL A 127 -9.15 10.45 -2.13
N ARG A 128 -10.41 10.34 -1.71
CA ARG A 128 -11.20 9.09 -1.80
C ARG A 128 -11.39 8.64 -3.24
N LEU A 129 -11.63 9.58 -4.16
CA LEU A 129 -11.79 9.28 -5.58
C LEU A 129 -10.47 8.79 -6.17
N VAL A 130 -9.36 9.44 -5.82
CA VAL A 130 -8.01 9.00 -6.24
C VAL A 130 -7.70 7.58 -5.76
N ILE A 131 -8.04 7.27 -4.51
CA ILE A 131 -7.88 5.92 -3.94
C ILE A 131 -8.77 4.91 -4.68
N ALA A 132 -10.04 5.23 -4.92
CA ALA A 132 -10.93 4.31 -5.64
C ALA A 132 -10.43 4.02 -7.06
N VAL A 133 -9.99 5.05 -7.79
CA VAL A 133 -9.44 4.91 -9.15
C VAL A 133 -8.12 4.13 -9.15
N SER A 134 -7.24 4.33 -8.17
CA SER A 134 -6.00 3.55 -8.10
C SER A 134 -6.29 2.07 -7.82
N ILE A 135 -7.21 1.77 -6.90
CA ILE A 135 -7.64 0.41 -6.58
C ILE A 135 -8.31 -0.27 -7.78
N THR A 136 -9.14 0.42 -8.57
CA THR A 136 -9.72 -0.15 -9.80
C THR A 136 -8.64 -0.49 -10.82
N VAL A 137 -7.71 0.42 -11.08
CA VAL A 137 -6.60 0.18 -12.02
C VAL A 137 -5.76 -1.02 -11.58
N ILE A 138 -5.36 -1.07 -10.29
CA ILE A 138 -4.59 -2.20 -9.74
C ILE A 138 -5.37 -3.51 -9.89
N SER A 139 -6.66 -3.51 -9.56
CA SER A 139 -7.51 -4.71 -9.65
C SER A 139 -7.61 -5.25 -11.08
N ILE A 140 -7.73 -4.36 -12.07
CA ILE A 140 -7.77 -4.73 -13.49
C ILE A 140 -6.43 -5.33 -13.91
N VAL A 141 -5.32 -4.65 -13.60
CA VAL A 141 -3.97 -5.13 -13.93
C VAL A 141 -3.69 -6.49 -13.28
N GLN A 142 -4.08 -6.68 -12.01
CA GLN A 142 -3.95 -7.97 -11.31
C GLN A 142 -4.73 -9.08 -12.01
N TYR A 143 -6.00 -8.84 -12.37
CA TYR A 143 -6.83 -9.84 -13.04
C TYR A 143 -6.22 -10.28 -14.38
N PHE A 144 -5.79 -9.32 -15.21
CA PHE A 144 -5.11 -9.62 -16.47
C PHE A 144 -3.76 -10.31 -16.28
N SER A 145 -2.98 -9.89 -15.28
CA SER A 145 -1.71 -10.52 -14.93
C SER A 145 -1.90 -11.98 -14.52
N HIS A 146 -2.88 -12.26 -13.67
CA HIS A 146 -3.20 -13.63 -13.25
C HIS A 146 -3.67 -14.48 -14.42
N TRP A 147 -4.51 -13.93 -15.30
CA TRP A 147 -4.95 -14.62 -16.52
C TRP A 147 -3.77 -14.97 -17.43
N ASN A 148 -2.86 -14.02 -17.63
CA ASN A 148 -1.66 -14.23 -18.44
C ASN A 148 -0.71 -15.28 -17.83
N ASN A 149 -0.54 -15.28 -16.51
CA ASN A 149 0.26 -16.29 -15.84
C ASN A 149 -0.37 -17.67 -16.03
N TYR A 150 -1.66 -17.83 -15.77
CA TYR A 150 -2.40 -19.09 -15.94
C TYR A 150 -2.27 -19.63 -17.38
N THR A 151 -2.49 -18.79 -18.40
CA THR A 151 -2.36 -19.22 -19.79
C THR A 151 -0.94 -19.64 -20.13
N THR A 152 0.06 -18.93 -19.62
CA THR A 152 1.47 -19.28 -19.79
C THR A 152 1.80 -20.65 -19.17
N ALA A 153 1.28 -20.92 -17.97
CA ALA A 153 1.47 -22.22 -17.30
C ALA A 153 0.82 -23.36 -18.09
N ILE A 154 -0.42 -23.20 -18.54
CA ILE A 154 -1.11 -24.21 -19.35
C ILE A 154 -0.36 -24.48 -20.66
N ASN A 155 0.08 -23.43 -21.34
CA ASN A 155 0.86 -23.55 -22.58
C ASN A 155 2.18 -24.28 -22.35
N TYR A 156 2.85 -24.03 -21.23
CA TYR A 156 4.07 -24.75 -20.84
C TYR A 156 3.79 -26.24 -20.60
N LEU A 157 2.73 -26.55 -19.84
CA LEU A 157 2.34 -27.94 -19.53
C LEU A 157 1.93 -28.72 -20.78
N CYS A 158 1.27 -28.08 -21.74
CA CYS A 158 0.92 -28.73 -23.02
C CYS A 158 2.16 -29.04 -23.88
N LYS A 159 3.22 -28.24 -23.78
CA LYS A 159 4.47 -28.43 -24.52
C LYS A 159 5.35 -29.51 -23.90
N ASP A 160 5.34 -29.65 -22.58
CA ASP A 160 6.15 -30.66 -21.90
C ASP A 160 5.63 -32.08 -22.17
N GLN A 161 6.50 -32.91 -22.74
CA GLN A 161 6.21 -34.28 -23.16
C GLN A 161 5.69 -35.15 -22.00
N LYS A 162 6.19 -34.94 -20.78
CA LYS A 162 5.79 -35.74 -19.62
C LYS A 162 4.29 -35.59 -19.29
N TYR A 163 3.80 -34.35 -19.29
CA TYR A 163 2.41 -34.05 -18.97
C TYR A 163 1.49 -34.37 -20.16
N ARG A 164 1.97 -34.14 -21.37
CA ARG A 164 1.24 -34.50 -22.60
C ARG A 164 0.94 -36.00 -22.66
N ILE A 165 1.90 -36.86 -22.37
CA ILE A 165 1.69 -38.32 -22.35
C ILE A 165 0.62 -38.69 -21.32
N ARG A 166 0.73 -38.18 -20.09
CA ARG A 166 -0.26 -38.43 -19.03
C ARG A 166 -1.66 -37.96 -19.42
N ALA A 167 -1.77 -36.78 -20.03
CA ALA A 167 -3.05 -36.25 -20.50
C ALA A 167 -3.65 -37.12 -21.61
N MET A 168 -2.83 -37.64 -22.54
CA MET A 168 -3.29 -38.57 -23.58
C MET A 168 -3.73 -39.92 -23.02
N ASP A 169 -3.06 -40.43 -21.99
CA ASP A 169 -3.45 -41.68 -21.32
C ASP A 169 -4.79 -41.52 -20.60
N ILE A 170 -5.00 -40.38 -19.92
CA ILE A 170 -6.29 -40.02 -19.31
C ILE A 170 -7.37 -39.91 -20.40
N ALA A 171 -7.10 -39.20 -21.50
CA ALA A 171 -8.02 -39.06 -22.63
C ALA A 171 -8.44 -40.42 -23.20
N ARG A 172 -7.50 -41.36 -23.27
CA ARG A 172 -7.74 -42.73 -23.72
C ARG A 172 -8.60 -43.50 -22.71
N SER A 173 -8.34 -43.36 -21.41
CA SER A 173 -9.14 -44.00 -20.36
C SER A 173 -10.58 -43.46 -20.30
N GLU A 174 -10.79 -42.17 -20.60
CA GLU A 174 -12.11 -41.54 -20.64
C GLU A 174 -12.83 -41.76 -21.99
N GLY A 175 -12.20 -42.46 -22.94
CA GLY A 175 -12.79 -42.80 -24.24
C GLY A 175 -12.89 -41.63 -25.23
N LEU A 176 -12.24 -40.49 -24.95
CA LEU A 176 -12.41 -39.24 -25.70
C LEU A 176 -11.74 -39.26 -27.10
N LEU A 177 -10.79 -40.16 -27.34
CA LEU A 177 -9.98 -40.19 -28.57
C LEU A 177 -10.50 -41.13 -29.68
N ASN A 178 -11.47 -42.02 -29.41
CA ASN A 178 -11.76 -43.17 -30.29
C ASN A 178 -13.11 -43.12 -31.02
N ASN A 179 -13.43 -42.00 -31.69
CA ASN A 179 -14.67 -41.87 -32.50
C ASN A 179 -14.43 -42.10 -34.01
N LYS A 180 -14.32 -43.37 -34.42
CA LYS A 180 -14.05 -43.79 -35.83
C LYS A 180 -15.03 -43.22 -36.88
N LYS A 181 -16.28 -42.91 -36.51
CA LYS A 181 -17.26 -42.27 -37.42
C LYS A 181 -16.98 -40.79 -37.68
N LYS A 182 -16.41 -40.06 -36.71
CA LYS A 182 -16.15 -38.61 -36.78
C LYS A 182 -14.85 -38.30 -37.50
N ASN A 183 -13.89 -39.23 -37.47
CA ASN A 183 -12.56 -39.07 -38.08
C ASN A 183 -12.54 -39.26 -39.60
N LYS A 184 -13.62 -39.76 -40.21
CA LYS A 184 -13.69 -40.06 -41.65
C LYS A 184 -13.92 -38.81 -42.52
N THR A 185 -14.41 -37.72 -41.92
CA THR A 185 -14.83 -36.49 -42.62
C THR A 185 -13.86 -35.32 -42.42
N LYS A 186 -12.85 -35.47 -41.56
CA LYS A 186 -11.96 -34.37 -41.12
C LYS A 186 -10.60 -34.45 -41.77
N THR A 187 -10.01 -33.29 -41.98
CA THR A 187 -8.62 -33.20 -42.46
C THR A 187 -7.64 -33.64 -41.37
N LYS A 188 -6.43 -34.05 -41.78
CA LYS A 188 -5.37 -34.47 -40.85
C LYS A 188 -4.96 -33.35 -39.88
N GLU A 189 -5.10 -32.10 -40.29
CA GLU A 189 -4.79 -30.92 -39.47
C GLU A 189 -5.88 -30.69 -38.41
N GLU A 190 -7.15 -30.74 -38.79
CA GLU A 190 -8.28 -30.67 -37.84
C GLU A 190 -8.21 -31.77 -36.77
N LEU A 191 -7.83 -33.00 -37.15
CA LEU A 191 -7.67 -34.09 -36.19
C LEU A 191 -6.57 -33.80 -35.14
N LYS A 192 -5.46 -33.18 -35.56
CA LYS A 192 -4.39 -32.78 -34.64
C LYS A 192 -4.83 -31.66 -33.71
N GLU A 193 -5.56 -30.67 -34.22
CA GLU A 193 -6.10 -29.58 -33.39
C GLU A 193 -7.10 -30.10 -32.35
N GLU A 194 -7.93 -31.09 -32.70
CA GLU A 194 -8.84 -31.73 -31.75
C GLU A 194 -8.12 -32.54 -30.67
N GLU A 195 -7.07 -33.26 -31.04
CA GLU A 195 -6.20 -33.96 -30.09
C GLU A 195 -5.52 -32.96 -29.14
N GLU A 196 -4.97 -31.87 -29.67
CA GLU A 196 -4.32 -30.80 -28.88
C GLU A 196 -5.31 -30.08 -27.97
N ALA A 197 -6.53 -29.80 -28.45
CA ALA A 197 -7.60 -29.22 -27.62
C ALA A 197 -8.05 -30.18 -26.52
N THR A 198 -8.11 -31.49 -26.79
CA THR A 198 -8.47 -32.51 -25.80
C THR A 198 -7.41 -32.62 -24.72
N VAL A 199 -6.13 -32.68 -25.12
CA VAL A 199 -4.98 -32.66 -24.20
C VAL A 199 -5.01 -31.42 -23.33
N ARG A 200 -5.23 -30.25 -23.92
CA ARG A 200 -5.33 -28.98 -23.19
C ARG A 200 -6.46 -29.00 -22.17
N LYS A 201 -7.65 -29.46 -22.54
CA LYS A 201 -8.80 -29.57 -21.62
C LYS A 201 -8.51 -30.47 -20.43
N ILE A 202 -7.89 -31.63 -20.67
CA ILE A 202 -7.53 -32.57 -19.60
C ILE A 202 -6.50 -31.96 -18.65
N ILE A 203 -5.51 -31.24 -19.19
CA ILE A 203 -4.54 -30.50 -18.38
C ILE A 203 -5.26 -29.41 -17.58
N GLU A 204 -6.17 -28.63 -18.19
CA GLU A 204 -6.92 -27.58 -17.49
C GLU A 204 -7.83 -28.11 -16.36
N GLU A 205 -8.40 -29.32 -16.53
CA GLU A 205 -9.33 -29.92 -15.57
C GLU A 205 -8.62 -30.72 -14.47
N LYS A 206 -7.62 -31.52 -14.84
CA LYS A 206 -6.99 -32.50 -13.94
C LYS A 206 -5.70 -31.99 -13.29
N MET A 207 -5.06 -30.96 -13.83
CA MET A 207 -3.83 -30.42 -13.24
C MET A 207 -4.13 -29.33 -12.22
N ASP A 208 -3.77 -29.59 -10.96
CA ASP A 208 -3.79 -28.59 -9.89
C ASP A 208 -2.54 -27.68 -10.01
N ILE A 209 -2.68 -26.57 -10.73
CA ILE A 209 -1.64 -25.54 -10.83
C ILE A 209 -1.72 -24.65 -9.59
N ARG A 210 -0.60 -24.39 -8.90
CA ARG A 210 -0.57 -23.63 -7.63
C ARG A 210 0.13 -22.27 -7.74
N GLY A 211 -0.15 -21.41 -6.77
CA GLY A 211 0.49 -20.09 -6.64
C GLY A 211 0.01 -19.09 -7.68
N GLY A 212 0.90 -18.20 -8.14
CA GLY A 212 0.57 -17.13 -9.10
C GLY A 212 0.14 -17.57 -10.50
N TYR A 213 0.04 -18.89 -10.73
CA TYR A 213 -0.38 -19.53 -11.98
C TYR A 213 -1.74 -20.24 -11.87
N GLN A 214 -2.45 -20.09 -10.75
CA GLN A 214 -3.79 -20.65 -10.56
C GLN A 214 -4.81 -20.06 -11.52
N LYS A 215 -5.87 -20.82 -11.80
CA LYS A 215 -7.01 -20.31 -12.54
C LYS A 215 -7.61 -19.12 -11.77
N PRO A 216 -7.67 -17.92 -12.37
CA PRO A 216 -8.10 -16.73 -11.65
C PRO A 216 -9.56 -16.86 -11.22
N LYS A 217 -9.82 -16.64 -9.93
CA LYS A 217 -11.17 -16.55 -9.39
C LYS A 217 -11.53 -15.07 -9.22
N VAL A 218 -12.81 -14.77 -9.38
CA VAL A 218 -13.34 -13.41 -9.21
C VAL A 218 -13.14 -12.93 -7.76
N THR A 219 -13.13 -13.85 -6.79
CA THR A 219 -12.81 -13.59 -5.37
C THR A 219 -11.38 -13.10 -5.13
N ASP A 220 -10.47 -13.33 -6.07
CA ASP A 220 -9.05 -12.98 -5.90
C ASP A 220 -8.76 -11.52 -6.31
N VAL A 221 -9.76 -10.85 -6.90
CA VAL A 221 -9.67 -9.44 -7.29
C VAL A 221 -9.71 -8.57 -6.05
N LEU A 222 -8.78 -7.62 -5.94
CA LEU A 222 -8.59 -6.78 -4.75
C LEU A 222 -9.87 -6.05 -4.33
N TRP A 223 -10.65 -5.50 -5.27
CA TRP A 223 -11.95 -4.90 -4.95
C TRP A 223 -12.89 -5.85 -4.21
N ILE A 224 -12.97 -7.10 -4.66
CA ILE A 224 -13.87 -8.09 -4.07
C ILE A 224 -13.33 -8.55 -2.71
N GLN A 225 -12.00 -8.71 -2.60
CA GLN A 225 -11.37 -8.98 -1.32
C GLN A 225 -11.64 -7.86 -0.30
N LEU A 226 -11.59 -6.59 -0.71
CA LEU A 226 -11.84 -5.45 0.16
C LEU A 226 -13.31 -5.42 0.64
N VAL A 227 -14.25 -5.77 -0.24
CA VAL A 227 -15.68 -5.88 0.10
C VAL A 227 -15.95 -7.06 1.06
N LEU A 228 -15.28 -8.19 0.88
CA LEU A 228 -15.44 -9.38 1.71
C LEU A 228 -14.61 -9.33 3.02
N LEU A 229 -13.63 -8.45 3.11
CA LEU A 229 -12.71 -8.35 4.25
C LEU A 229 -13.44 -8.13 5.58
N PRO A 230 -14.43 -7.22 5.71
CA PRO A 230 -15.18 -7.07 6.95
C PRO A 230 -15.90 -8.36 7.37
N TYR A 231 -16.46 -9.10 6.41
CA TYR A 231 -17.11 -10.38 6.66
C TYR A 231 -16.12 -11.42 7.18
N HIS A 232 -14.96 -11.55 6.55
CA HIS A 232 -13.91 -12.47 7.02
C HIS A 232 -13.38 -12.11 8.40
N ILE A 233 -13.19 -10.81 8.70
CA ILE A 233 -12.80 -10.34 10.03
C ILE A 233 -13.88 -10.69 11.07
N ALA A 234 -15.15 -10.41 10.78
CA ALA A 234 -16.25 -10.73 11.69
C ALA A 234 -16.33 -12.24 11.97
N MET A 235 -16.26 -13.07 10.92
CA MET A 235 -16.24 -14.53 11.05
C MET A 235 -15.04 -15.02 11.87
N TYR A 236 -13.87 -14.44 11.67
CA TYR A 236 -12.67 -14.75 12.45
C TYR A 236 -12.82 -14.37 13.92
N ILE A 237 -13.39 -13.19 14.22
CA ILE A 237 -13.65 -12.75 15.59
C ILE A 237 -14.62 -13.72 16.27
N VAL A 238 -15.72 -14.08 15.62
CA VAL A 238 -16.70 -15.04 16.16
C VAL A 238 -16.03 -16.39 16.42
N TRP A 239 -15.24 -16.89 15.47
CA TRP A 239 -14.49 -18.13 15.64
C TRP A 239 -13.50 -18.04 16.80
N TRP A 240 -12.77 -16.93 16.94
CA TRP A 240 -11.78 -16.71 18.00
C TRP A 240 -12.44 -16.61 19.38
N VAL A 241 -13.54 -15.87 19.50
CA VAL A 241 -14.31 -15.78 20.76
C VAL A 241 -14.81 -17.16 21.17
N ARG A 242 -15.37 -17.94 20.23
CA ARG A 242 -15.78 -19.33 20.49
C ARG A 242 -14.61 -20.20 20.93
N TRP A 243 -13.45 -20.07 20.28
CA TRP A 243 -12.25 -20.82 20.62
C TRP A 243 -11.77 -20.50 22.05
N VAL A 244 -11.67 -19.22 22.39
CA VAL A 244 -11.26 -18.77 23.73
C VAL A 244 -12.23 -19.26 24.79
N TRP A 245 -13.54 -19.17 24.52
CA TRP A 245 -14.56 -19.66 25.45
C TRP A 245 -14.43 -21.17 25.71
N LYS A 246 -14.38 -21.99 24.65
CA LYS A 246 -14.30 -23.45 24.78
C LYS A 246 -13.00 -23.94 25.43
N PHE A 247 -11.86 -23.43 24.98
CA PHE A 247 -10.56 -24.01 25.35
C PHE A 247 -9.86 -23.30 26.50
N ASN A 248 -10.03 -21.97 26.66
CA ASN A 248 -9.40 -21.25 27.77
C ASN A 248 -10.31 -21.13 28.99
N VAL A 249 -11.63 -21.03 28.81
CA VAL A 249 -12.57 -20.88 29.94
C VAL A 249 -13.10 -22.25 30.36
N GLN A 250 -13.72 -23.01 29.44
CA GLN A 250 -14.32 -24.30 29.75
C GLN A 250 -13.31 -25.45 29.86
N HIS A 251 -12.06 -25.27 29.40
CA HIS A 251 -11.00 -26.29 29.42
C HIS A 251 -11.44 -27.62 28.76
N GLU A 252 -12.25 -27.55 27.70
CA GLU A 252 -12.66 -28.74 26.95
C GLU A 252 -11.47 -29.41 26.24
N GLU A 253 -11.52 -30.73 26.07
CA GLU A 253 -10.53 -31.44 25.28
C GLU A 253 -10.67 -31.10 23.78
N TYR A 254 -9.55 -30.98 23.07
CA TYR A 254 -9.57 -30.68 21.64
C TYR A 254 -10.21 -31.83 20.85
N GLY A 255 -11.27 -31.53 20.11
CA GLY A 255 -11.86 -32.45 19.13
C GLY A 255 -10.93 -32.70 17.94
N LYS A 256 -11.33 -33.64 17.07
CA LYS A 256 -10.52 -34.04 15.89
C LYS A 256 -10.26 -32.84 14.96
N GLU A 257 -11.25 -31.99 14.72
CA GLU A 257 -11.11 -30.82 13.84
C GLU A 257 -10.15 -29.78 14.41
N GLU A 258 -10.20 -29.52 15.72
CA GLU A 258 -9.33 -28.57 16.40
C GLU A 258 -7.89 -29.09 16.48
N GLN A 259 -7.71 -30.39 16.70
CA GLN A 259 -6.41 -31.05 16.62
C GLN A 259 -5.80 -30.89 15.22
N LEU A 260 -6.58 -31.15 14.16
CA LEU A 260 -6.12 -30.95 12.77
C LEU A 260 -5.76 -29.49 12.48
N TYR A 261 -6.57 -28.54 12.96
CA TYR A 261 -6.26 -27.11 12.83
C TYR A 261 -4.92 -26.75 13.49
N LEU A 262 -4.67 -27.26 14.70
CA LEU A 262 -3.42 -27.03 15.44
C LEU A 262 -2.22 -27.71 14.77
N ILE A 263 -2.37 -28.94 14.27
CA ILE A 263 -1.32 -29.64 13.52
C ILE A 263 -0.95 -28.83 12.27
N ARG A 264 -1.95 -28.43 11.46
CA ARG A 264 -1.75 -27.59 10.27
C ARG A 264 -1.02 -26.28 10.64
N LYS A 265 -1.45 -25.64 11.72
CA LYS A 265 -0.85 -24.39 12.22
C LYS A 265 0.60 -24.58 12.65
N ASN A 266 0.92 -25.69 13.33
CA ASN A 266 2.27 -26.02 13.75
C ASN A 266 3.18 -26.33 12.55
N LEU A 267 2.66 -27.02 11.54
CA LEU A 267 3.35 -27.29 10.28
C LEU A 267 3.61 -26.03 9.44
N GLY A 268 2.77 -25.00 9.59
CA GLY A 268 2.91 -23.73 8.85
C GLY A 268 2.54 -23.84 7.37
N ILE A 269 1.65 -24.77 7.02
CA ILE A 269 1.20 -25.03 5.64
C ILE A 269 -0.21 -24.51 5.40
N SER A 270 -0.55 -24.22 4.14
CA SER A 270 -1.90 -23.79 3.76
C SER A 270 -2.91 -24.93 3.90
N GLN A 271 -4.22 -24.60 3.98
CA GLN A 271 -5.28 -25.62 4.01
C GLN A 271 -5.17 -26.58 2.81
N SER A 272 -4.98 -26.05 1.62
CA SER A 272 -4.83 -26.85 0.39
C SER A 272 -3.61 -27.77 0.39
N GLN A 273 -2.51 -27.40 1.05
CA GLN A 273 -1.35 -28.28 1.21
C GLN A 273 -1.66 -29.39 2.22
N PHE A 274 -2.40 -29.07 3.27
CA PHE A 274 -2.81 -30.02 4.30
C PHE A 274 -3.81 -31.06 3.76
N ASP A 275 -4.79 -30.65 2.94
CA ASP A 275 -5.79 -31.54 2.35
C ASP A 275 -5.20 -32.56 1.34
N MET A 276 -3.96 -32.34 0.91
CA MET A 276 -3.25 -33.19 -0.05
C MET A 276 -2.33 -34.20 0.62
N ILE A 277 -2.15 -34.07 1.94
CA ILE A 277 -1.45 -35.05 2.75
C ILE A 277 -2.31 -36.32 2.74
N GLU A 278 -1.67 -37.46 2.50
CA GLU A 278 -2.37 -38.73 2.49
C GLU A 278 -3.00 -39.00 3.85
N GLU A 279 -4.21 -39.58 3.86
CA GLU A 279 -4.99 -39.79 5.08
C GLU A 279 -4.21 -40.59 6.15
N HIS A 280 -3.38 -41.54 5.71
CA HIS A 280 -2.53 -42.32 6.59
C HIS A 280 -1.46 -41.49 7.31
N GLU A 281 -0.91 -40.45 6.67
CA GLU A 281 0.05 -39.54 7.31
C GLU A 281 -0.64 -38.64 8.34
N ILE A 282 -1.89 -38.24 8.07
CA ILE A 282 -2.71 -37.44 8.99
C ILE A 282 -3.01 -38.22 10.27
N ASP A 283 -3.38 -39.49 10.14
CA ASP A 283 -3.60 -40.39 11.29
C ASP A 283 -2.31 -40.56 12.10
N ASP A 284 -1.17 -40.65 11.42
CA ASP A 284 0.16 -40.69 12.02
C ASP A 284 0.48 -39.43 12.85
N TYR A 285 0.08 -38.24 12.36
CA TYR A 285 0.23 -36.98 13.07
C TYR A 285 -0.68 -36.88 14.30
N LEU A 286 -1.91 -37.40 14.17
CA LEU A 286 -2.86 -37.48 15.29
C LEU A 286 -2.33 -38.43 16.37
N HIS A 287 -1.84 -39.61 15.98
CA HIS A 287 -1.27 -40.59 16.92
C HIS A 287 -0.07 -40.02 17.67
N LYS A 288 0.80 -39.26 16.98
CA LYS A 288 1.98 -38.58 17.58
C LYS A 288 1.62 -37.33 18.38
N LYS A 289 0.34 -36.95 18.46
CA LYS A 289 -0.17 -35.77 19.17
C LYS A 289 0.52 -34.47 18.78
N LEU A 290 0.77 -34.29 17.48
CA LEU A 290 1.52 -33.13 16.94
C LEU A 290 0.79 -31.78 17.09
N TRP A 291 -0.45 -31.75 17.62
CA TRP A 291 -1.10 -30.51 18.02
C TRP A 291 -0.44 -29.87 19.25
N ILE A 292 0.24 -30.65 20.08
CA ILE A 292 1.01 -30.18 21.23
C ILE A 292 2.35 -29.64 20.75
N LYS A 293 2.66 -28.38 21.06
CA LYS A 293 3.84 -27.68 20.54
C LYS A 293 5.17 -28.35 20.89
N ASP A 294 5.30 -28.91 22.09
CA ASP A 294 6.56 -29.49 22.54
C ASP A 294 6.84 -30.81 21.81
N LEU A 295 5.83 -31.69 21.72
CA LEU A 295 5.91 -32.92 20.93
C LEU A 295 6.18 -32.64 19.44
N PHE A 296 5.58 -31.57 18.91
CA PHE A 296 5.84 -31.15 17.54
C PHE A 296 7.29 -30.72 17.32
N LYS A 297 7.88 -29.95 18.25
CA LYS A 297 9.29 -29.53 18.15
C LYS A 297 10.22 -30.74 18.15
N ASP A 298 9.98 -31.70 19.04
CA ASP A 298 10.79 -32.92 19.14
C ASP A 298 10.68 -33.76 17.88
N TRP A 299 9.46 -33.94 17.36
CA TRP A 299 9.22 -34.64 16.10
C TRP A 299 9.91 -33.94 14.93
N LYS A 300 9.80 -32.62 14.84
CA LYS A 300 10.41 -31.83 13.77
C LYS A 300 11.93 -31.94 13.80
N ALA A 301 12.55 -31.87 14.99
CA ALA A 301 13.99 -32.05 15.16
C ALA A 301 14.45 -33.43 14.67
N LYS A 302 13.75 -34.49 15.08
CA LYS A 302 14.01 -35.86 14.60
C LYS A 302 13.86 -35.98 13.09
N LYS A 303 12.83 -35.37 12.50
CA LYS A 303 12.59 -35.40 11.05
C LYS A 303 13.66 -34.66 10.25
N GLU A 304 14.13 -33.52 10.77
CA GLU A 304 15.23 -32.77 10.18
C GLU A 304 16.54 -33.58 10.26
N GLU A 305 16.78 -34.33 11.33
CA GLU A 305 17.95 -35.19 11.46
C GLU A 305 17.90 -36.39 10.51
N GLU A 306 16.76 -37.06 10.39
CA GLU A 306 16.51 -38.13 9.40
C GLU A 306 16.70 -37.63 7.96
N THR A 307 16.21 -36.45 7.63
CA THR A 307 16.37 -35.90 6.28
C THR A 307 17.82 -35.52 6.01
N LYS A 308 18.53 -34.95 6.99
CA LYS A 308 19.98 -34.69 6.92
C LYS A 308 20.79 -35.97 6.75
N SER A 309 20.46 -37.06 7.45
CA SER A 309 21.16 -38.33 7.31
C SER A 309 20.91 -38.98 5.94
N LYS A 310 19.65 -39.02 5.47
CA LYS A 310 19.30 -39.49 4.12
C LYS A 310 19.98 -38.67 3.02
N LEU A 311 20.03 -37.34 3.18
CA LEU A 311 20.78 -36.46 2.28
C LEU A 311 22.27 -36.81 2.32
N ALA A 312 22.87 -36.97 3.51
CA ALA A 312 24.27 -37.31 3.69
C ALA A 312 24.65 -38.65 3.03
N GLU A 313 23.74 -39.63 3.05
CA GLU A 313 23.88 -40.93 2.41
C GLU A 313 23.73 -40.89 0.89
N SER A 314 22.88 -40.00 0.38
CA SER A 314 22.58 -39.90 -1.05
C SER A 314 23.84 -39.67 -1.89
N ALA A 315 23.98 -40.47 -2.96
CA ALA A 315 25.13 -40.39 -3.87
C ALA A 315 25.26 -38.99 -4.50
N ARG A 316 24.12 -38.37 -4.84
CA ARG A 316 24.04 -37.02 -5.41
C ARG A 316 24.60 -35.95 -4.47
N TYR A 317 24.26 -36.00 -3.18
CA TYR A 317 24.78 -35.07 -2.19
C TYR A 317 26.24 -35.32 -1.84
N LYS A 318 26.69 -36.59 -1.82
CA LYS A 318 28.11 -36.94 -1.70
C LYS A 318 28.93 -36.39 -2.87
N MET A 319 28.42 -36.51 -4.11
CA MET A 319 29.02 -35.89 -5.29
C MET A 319 29.07 -34.36 -5.17
N TYR A 320 27.95 -33.73 -4.80
CA TYR A 320 27.89 -32.28 -4.61
C TYR A 320 28.88 -31.79 -3.55
N ARG A 321 29.00 -32.47 -2.40
CA ARG A 321 30.03 -32.17 -1.39
C ARG A 321 31.45 -32.27 -1.94
N ARG A 322 31.75 -33.29 -2.75
CA ARG A 322 33.07 -33.44 -3.40
C ARG A 322 33.34 -32.31 -4.39
N TYR A 323 32.33 -31.91 -5.16
CA TYR A 323 32.41 -30.80 -6.11
C TYR A 323 32.68 -29.46 -5.41
N VAL A 324 31.96 -29.17 -4.33
CA VAL A 324 32.19 -27.96 -3.51
C VAL A 324 33.59 -27.98 -2.88
N LYS A 325 34.05 -29.13 -2.36
CA LYS A 325 35.43 -29.28 -1.86
C LYS A 325 36.52 -29.06 -2.93
N LYS A 326 36.20 -29.30 -4.20
CA LYS A 326 37.10 -29.07 -5.35
C LYS A 326 36.97 -27.66 -5.93
N GLY A 327 36.35 -26.72 -5.22
CA GLY A 327 36.30 -25.30 -5.61
C GLY A 327 35.03 -24.86 -6.36
N GLY A 328 34.07 -25.77 -6.63
CA GLY A 328 32.79 -25.41 -7.24
C GLY A 328 32.89 -24.77 -8.64
N ALA A 329 31.83 -24.09 -9.09
CA ALA A 329 31.83 -23.31 -10.32
C ALA A 329 32.48 -21.96 -10.05
N GLY A 330 33.78 -21.82 -10.34
CA GLY A 330 34.46 -20.53 -10.24
C GLY A 330 35.95 -20.54 -9.90
N GLN A 331 36.59 -21.69 -9.62
CA GLN A 331 38.05 -21.69 -9.51
C GLN A 331 38.73 -21.76 -10.90
N MET A 332 39.38 -20.67 -11.31
CA MET A 332 40.51 -20.73 -12.22
C MET A 332 41.68 -21.34 -11.43
N SER A 333 41.99 -22.62 -11.65
CA SER A 333 43.21 -23.22 -11.10
C SER A 333 44.40 -22.78 -11.97
N PHE A 334 45.34 -22.03 -11.41
CA PHE A 334 46.68 -21.92 -12.00
C PHE A 334 47.35 -23.29 -11.82
N GLY A 335 47.61 -24.00 -12.93
CA GLY A 335 48.35 -25.27 -12.89
C GLY A 335 49.79 -25.04 -12.41
N PRO A 336 50.43 -26.03 -11.75
CA PRO A 336 51.82 -25.89 -11.34
C PRO A 336 52.75 -25.98 -12.55
N GLU A 337 53.79 -25.14 -12.56
CA GLU A 337 55.00 -25.30 -13.38
C GLU A 337 55.70 -26.64 -13.13
#